data_AF-A0A399RKJ5-F1
#
_entry.id   AF-A0A399RKJ5-F1
#
_cell.length_a   1.000
_cell.length_b   1.000
_cell.length_c   1.000
_cell.angle_alpha   90.00
_cell.angle_beta   90.00
_cell.angle_gamma   90.00
#
_symmetry.space_group_name_H-M   'P 1'
#
loop_
_entity.id
_entity.type
_entity.pdbx_description
1 polymer ?
#
loop_
_entity_poly.entity_id
_entity_poly.type
_entity_poly.pdbx_seq_one_letter_code
_entity_poly.pdbx_strand_id
1 'polypeptide(L)'
;MKRVLIWGFFFILAGLAGAIGWFVIQPKTTMHHPDFGNDCTELVDEATENAVDCVRVFFGTNRKVVTDGTAPGEDDEVDTKDVVAEDSETLALGRADIWLPKLIEEGGSRERGETPFLKGEPPEEPSELAKYALITRITAAGQERFLSQLDDALIDRDSYSLLLFVHGFNTPFEDALIRSAQLSTDLSRRDVFDVGVPVLFSWPSAGNVSLDDYQGDRDRSLASAAYLEQFLELLTANADVDRINIVAHSMGNRVLTQALEDFAADYLETHGESGIEFRIILVAADVDREIFDATAGIIDNMRANITIYTSDADKALQVSNIVNQKMRLGDTDTNRPYIRENESYQTVDATGVATELFGLGHNYYSDNPFILGDMLCAMAQANPEARALERLRYAGTPDGLEYFRVRPDIEPGYEECSLYRDAFPLTDISQAPEADVPQPMAPPPPPPASTDTDSMPEPGARSVEPGAPEDETITYLVEDRASFRPVDFSGELMLALARGEPIEVRVDTYTDTLLAEDDSRAMTALWAAEVVELLVLLDVDPSIITVTAHGEDDLAVVTEDGVDEVQNRRVVVTVVYE
;
A
#
# COMPACT_ATOMS: atom_id res chain seq x y z
N MET A 1 48.98 -1.54 -50.01
CA MET A 1 49.58 -1.18 -48.71
C MET A 1 48.63 -0.15 -48.09
N LYS A 2 47.65 -0.60 -47.29
CA LYS A 2 47.70 -0.71 -45.81
C LYS A 2 47.88 0.69 -45.17
N ARG A 3 46.77 1.33 -44.74
CA ARG A 3 46.08 1.20 -43.42
C ARG A 3 46.72 2.21 -42.44
N VAL A 4 46.10 3.36 -42.12
CA VAL A 4 44.94 3.54 -41.22
C VAL A 4 45.06 2.63 -40.00
N LEU A 5 45.60 3.16 -38.91
CA LEU A 5 45.47 2.78 -37.49
C LEU A 5 46.60 3.48 -36.72
N ILE A 6 46.40 3.73 -35.42
CA ILE A 6 47.29 4.44 -34.48
C ILE A 6 47.02 5.95 -34.42
N TRP A 7 45.92 6.32 -33.75
CA TRP A 7 45.82 7.45 -32.82
C TRP A 7 44.55 7.36 -31.94
N GLY A 8 43.67 6.37 -32.17
CA GLY A 8 42.53 6.03 -31.29
C GLY A 8 42.84 4.96 -30.25
N PHE A 9 43.86 5.12 -29.39
CA PHE A 9 44.11 4.16 -28.29
C PHE A 9 44.59 4.76 -26.96
N PHE A 10 44.46 6.08 -26.75
CA PHE A 10 44.81 6.71 -25.46
C PHE A 10 43.71 7.54 -24.80
N PHE A 11 42.48 7.51 -25.34
CA PHE A 11 41.32 8.18 -24.73
C PHE A 11 40.21 7.22 -24.25
N ILE A 12 40.49 5.91 -24.16
CA ILE A 12 39.53 4.90 -23.65
C ILE A 12 39.87 4.46 -22.20
N LEU A 13 40.98 4.91 -21.62
CA LEU A 13 41.37 4.56 -20.24
C LEU A 13 41.29 5.72 -19.23
N ALA A 14 40.84 6.90 -19.65
CA ALA A 14 40.56 8.03 -18.75
C ALA A 14 39.07 8.27 -18.50
N GLY A 15 38.17 7.70 -19.32
CA GLY A 15 36.72 7.74 -19.09
C GLY A 15 36.21 6.74 -18.05
N LEU A 16 36.99 5.68 -17.77
CA LEU A 16 36.64 4.64 -16.78
C LEU A 16 37.09 4.97 -15.34
N ALA A 17 37.82 6.06 -15.12
CA ALA A 17 38.24 6.50 -13.79
C ALA A 17 37.45 7.73 -13.28
N GLY A 18 36.64 8.37 -14.14
CA GLY A 18 35.77 9.49 -13.76
C GLY A 18 34.34 9.08 -13.40
N ALA A 19 33.88 7.92 -13.89
CA ALA A 19 32.52 7.40 -13.64
C ALA A 19 32.37 6.64 -12.31
N ILE A 20 33.46 6.46 -11.54
CA ILE A 20 33.44 5.80 -10.21
C ILE A 20 33.31 6.85 -9.08
N GLY A 21 33.22 8.14 -9.41
CA GLY A 21 33.23 9.25 -8.44
C GLY A 21 31.94 10.05 -8.34
N TRP A 22 30.83 9.55 -8.89
CA TRP A 22 29.54 10.24 -8.90
C TRP A 22 28.43 9.33 -8.36
N PHE A 23 28.69 8.66 -7.23
CA PHE A 23 27.61 8.28 -6.32
C PHE A 23 27.00 9.60 -5.80
N VAL A 24 26.05 10.16 -6.55
CA VAL A 24 25.18 11.21 -6.02
C VAL A 24 24.35 10.54 -4.95
N ILE A 25 24.69 10.91 -3.72
CA ILE A 25 23.93 10.66 -2.51
C ILE A 25 22.52 11.16 -2.79
N GLN A 26 21.60 10.23 -3.11
CA GLN A 26 20.18 10.50 -2.97
C GLN A 26 19.98 11.03 -1.55
N PRO A 27 19.32 12.18 -1.35
CA PRO A 27 19.11 12.70 -0.01
C PRO A 27 18.36 11.64 0.79
N LYS A 28 18.97 11.18 1.89
CA LYS A 28 18.35 10.19 2.77
C LYS A 28 17.01 10.73 3.25
N THR A 29 15.97 9.92 3.16
CA THR A 29 14.76 10.16 3.94
C THR A 29 15.15 9.96 5.40
N THR A 30 15.08 11.02 6.20
CA THR A 30 15.38 10.93 7.62
C THR A 30 14.10 10.54 8.33
N MET A 31 14.08 9.35 8.91
CA MET A 31 12.94 8.84 9.68
C MET A 31 13.15 8.97 11.19
N HIS A 32 14.38 9.22 11.65
CA HIS A 32 14.68 9.33 13.08
C HIS A 32 14.78 10.80 13.49
N HIS A 33 14.23 11.12 14.65
CA HIS A 33 14.43 12.41 15.30
C HIS A 33 15.93 12.63 15.58
N PRO A 34 16.47 13.88 15.51
CA PRO A 34 17.88 14.17 15.82
C PRO A 34 18.33 13.65 17.19
N ASP A 35 17.41 13.68 18.16
CA ASP A 35 17.58 13.14 19.52
C ASP A 35 16.95 11.74 19.68
N PHE A 36 17.13 10.85 18.70
CA PHE A 36 16.65 9.46 18.76
C PHE A 36 17.20 8.72 19.99
N GLY A 37 16.36 7.87 20.59
CA GLY A 37 16.61 7.13 21.83
C GLY A 37 15.86 7.70 23.04
N ASN A 38 15.12 8.79 22.88
CA ASN A 38 14.33 9.41 23.95
C ASN A 38 12.83 9.23 23.71
N ASP A 39 12.07 9.08 24.79
CA ASP A 39 10.61 9.03 24.69
C ASP A 39 10.09 10.36 24.09
N CYS A 40 9.09 10.30 23.21
CA CYS A 40 8.63 11.48 22.48
C CYS A 40 8.19 12.60 23.42
N THR A 41 7.55 12.25 24.54
CA THR A 41 7.06 13.20 25.55
C THR A 41 8.18 13.96 26.26
N GLU A 42 9.42 13.44 26.27
CA GLU A 42 10.60 14.12 26.81
C GLU A 42 11.19 15.15 25.85
N LEU A 43 10.87 15.02 24.55
CA LEU A 43 11.35 15.90 23.48
C LEU A 43 10.39 17.08 23.21
N VAL A 44 9.12 16.96 23.62
CA VAL A 44 8.13 18.04 23.45
C VAL A 44 8.43 19.22 24.37
N ASP A 45 8.38 20.41 23.81
CA ASP A 45 8.61 21.70 24.49
C ASP A 45 7.50 22.73 24.17
N GLU A 46 7.64 23.96 24.69
CA GLU A 46 6.67 25.05 24.46
C GLU A 46 6.48 25.38 22.96
N ALA A 47 7.47 25.11 22.10
CA ALA A 47 7.39 25.38 20.67
C ALA A 47 6.61 24.28 19.90
N THR A 48 6.52 23.08 20.47
CA THR A 48 6.06 21.87 19.77
C THR A 48 4.83 21.21 20.41
N GLU A 49 4.50 21.52 21.68
CA GLU A 49 3.37 20.94 22.43
C GLU A 49 2.01 21.02 21.72
N ASN A 50 1.80 22.09 20.96
CA ASN A 50 0.56 22.33 20.22
C ASN A 50 0.64 21.93 18.74
N ALA A 51 1.82 21.50 18.26
CA ALA A 51 2.07 21.16 16.87
C ALA A 51 2.23 19.65 16.62
N VAL A 52 2.54 18.87 17.67
CA VAL A 52 2.91 17.45 17.56
C VAL A 52 2.06 16.59 18.49
N ASP A 53 1.68 15.42 18.01
CA ASP A 53 1.17 14.31 18.81
C ASP A 53 2.29 13.28 19.01
N CYS A 54 2.54 12.92 20.27
CA CYS A 54 3.39 11.79 20.61
C CYS A 54 2.57 10.51 20.62
N VAL A 55 2.72 9.71 19.57
CA VAL A 55 1.96 8.47 19.39
C VAL A 55 2.85 7.28 19.73
N ARG A 56 2.53 6.58 20.81
CA ARG A 56 3.19 5.34 21.18
C ARG A 56 2.53 4.16 20.47
N VAL A 57 3.26 3.50 19.59
CA VAL A 57 2.84 2.31 18.85
C VAL A 57 3.44 1.08 19.51
N PHE A 58 2.60 0.17 19.97
CA PHE A 58 3.04 -1.15 20.44
C PHE A 58 3.24 -2.07 19.24
N PHE A 59 4.16 -3.02 19.30
CA PHE A 59 4.32 -3.96 18.19
C PHE A 59 4.60 -5.39 18.64
N GLY A 60 4.11 -6.32 17.83
CA GLY A 60 4.55 -7.70 17.75
C GLY A 60 5.21 -7.94 16.39
N THR A 61 6.34 -8.64 16.35
CA THR A 61 7.04 -8.91 15.09
C THR A 61 7.80 -10.23 15.12
N ASN A 62 7.80 -10.98 14.02
CA ASN A 62 8.76 -12.06 13.79
C ASN A 62 9.99 -11.59 12.98
N ARG A 63 10.18 -10.27 12.84
CA ARG A 63 11.44 -9.72 12.35
C ARG A 63 12.52 -9.84 13.42
N LYS A 64 13.75 -10.00 12.96
CA LYS A 64 14.93 -9.98 13.81
C LYS A 64 15.19 -8.59 14.37
N VAL A 65 14.91 -8.45 15.66
CA VAL A 65 15.24 -7.27 16.45
C VAL A 65 16.70 -7.33 16.90
N VAL A 66 17.46 -6.30 16.57
CA VAL A 66 18.87 -6.16 16.93
C VAL A 66 18.99 -5.19 18.10
N THR A 67 19.61 -5.60 19.19
CA THR A 67 19.90 -4.76 20.37
C THR A 67 21.41 -4.72 20.63
N ASP A 68 21.90 -3.73 21.38
CA ASP A 68 23.32 -3.63 21.76
C ASP A 68 23.76 -4.66 22.84
N GLY A 69 22.83 -5.51 23.30
CA GLY A 69 23.02 -6.45 24.39
C GLY A 69 22.25 -7.75 24.22
N THR A 70 21.83 -8.35 25.34
CA THR A 70 20.93 -9.50 25.33
C THR A 70 19.51 -9.07 25.05
N ALA A 71 18.67 -9.99 24.59
CA ALA A 71 17.22 -9.81 24.59
C ALA A 71 16.73 -9.40 26.00
N PRO A 72 15.66 -8.58 26.09
CA PRO A 72 15.09 -8.20 27.38
C PRO A 72 14.60 -9.44 28.15
N GLY A 73 14.71 -9.42 29.48
CA GLY A 73 13.96 -10.33 30.34
C GLY A 73 12.46 -9.98 30.35
N GLU A 74 11.64 -10.80 31.00
CA GLU A 74 10.17 -10.66 31.03
C GLU A 74 9.66 -9.26 31.43
N ASP A 75 10.29 -8.62 32.40
CA ASP A 75 9.93 -7.29 32.94
C ASP A 75 10.90 -6.17 32.47
N ASP A 76 11.79 -6.46 31.52
CA ASP A 76 12.77 -5.51 31.02
C ASP A 76 12.35 -4.88 29.68
N GLU A 77 12.91 -3.70 29.40
CA GLU A 77 12.80 -2.98 28.13
C GLU A 77 14.20 -2.51 27.73
N VAL A 78 14.57 -2.68 26.46
CA VAL A 78 15.89 -2.30 25.93
C VAL A 78 15.75 -1.57 24.59
N ASP A 79 16.58 -0.55 24.38
CA ASP A 79 16.60 0.15 23.10
C ASP A 79 17.07 -0.77 21.98
N THR A 80 16.38 -0.70 20.85
CA THR A 80 16.78 -1.40 19.64
C THR A 80 17.81 -0.59 18.87
N LYS A 81 18.68 -1.29 18.17
CA LYS A 81 19.62 -0.74 17.20
C LYS A 81 19.04 -0.76 15.79
N ASP A 82 18.33 -1.84 15.46
CA ASP A 82 17.75 -2.08 14.14
C ASP A 82 16.67 -3.18 14.23
N VAL A 83 15.75 -3.21 13.27
CA VAL A 83 14.76 -4.29 13.07
C VAL A 83 14.77 -4.68 11.60
N VAL A 84 15.42 -5.79 11.29
CA VAL A 84 15.73 -6.18 9.90
C VAL A 84 14.72 -7.17 9.33
N ALA A 85 14.59 -7.22 8.00
CA ALA A 85 13.70 -8.13 7.28
C ALA A 85 14.19 -9.61 7.25
N GLU A 86 14.75 -10.09 8.35
CA GLU A 86 15.11 -11.48 8.59
C GLU A 86 14.09 -12.06 9.58
N ASP A 87 13.59 -13.27 9.34
CA ASP A 87 12.71 -13.95 10.29
C ASP A 87 13.52 -14.42 11.52
N SER A 88 13.09 -14.02 12.72
CA SER A 88 13.72 -14.46 13.98
C SER A 88 13.27 -15.84 14.44
N GLU A 89 12.27 -16.43 13.79
CA GLU A 89 11.56 -17.66 14.19
C GLU A 89 10.86 -17.55 15.56
N THR A 90 10.74 -16.33 16.09
CA THR A 90 10.12 -16.02 17.39
C THR A 90 9.34 -14.72 17.32
N LEU A 91 8.24 -14.61 18.07
CA LEU A 91 7.54 -13.34 18.29
C LEU A 91 8.36 -12.45 19.25
N ALA A 92 8.82 -11.30 18.77
CA ALA A 92 9.39 -10.23 19.56
C ALA A 92 8.33 -9.16 19.83
N LEU A 93 8.38 -8.57 21.03
CA LEU A 93 7.48 -7.53 21.49
C LEU A 93 8.24 -6.24 21.75
N GLY A 94 7.56 -5.10 21.63
CA GLY A 94 8.17 -3.82 21.90
C GLY A 94 7.24 -2.64 21.67
N ARG A 95 7.81 -1.44 21.68
CA ARG A 95 7.11 -0.21 21.32
C ARG A 95 7.99 0.74 20.54
N ALA A 96 7.36 1.66 19.82
CA ALA A 96 8.01 2.82 19.26
C ALA A 96 7.24 4.08 19.61
N ASP A 97 7.97 5.17 19.83
CA ASP A 97 7.40 6.50 20.01
C ASP A 97 7.54 7.28 18.71
N ILE A 98 6.41 7.75 18.19
CA ILE A 98 6.31 8.46 16.92
C ILE A 98 5.96 9.92 17.20
N TRP A 99 6.80 10.81 16.69
CA TRP A 99 6.59 12.24 16.62
C TRP A 99 5.79 12.53 15.35
N LEU A 100 4.49 12.79 15.52
CA LEU A 100 3.57 12.95 14.41
C LEU A 100 3.01 14.38 14.38
N PRO A 101 3.10 15.12 13.27
CA PRO A 101 2.51 16.44 13.18
C PRO A 101 0.99 16.36 13.34
N LYS A 102 0.44 17.25 14.17
CA LYS A 102 -1.00 17.37 14.41
C LYS A 102 -1.75 17.68 13.13
N LEU A 103 -3.00 17.24 13.07
CA LEU A 103 -3.89 17.57 11.97
C LEU A 103 -4.21 19.07 11.96
N ILE A 104 -4.38 19.65 10.76
CA ILE A 104 -4.76 21.08 10.59
C ILE A 104 -6.05 21.41 11.35
N GLU A 105 -7.03 20.51 11.36
CA GLU A 105 -8.29 20.68 12.09
C GLU A 105 -8.11 20.70 13.63
N GLU A 106 -6.97 20.23 14.12
CA GLU A 106 -6.59 20.27 15.53
C GLU A 106 -5.56 21.37 15.83
N GLY A 107 -5.29 22.26 14.86
CA GLY A 107 -4.34 23.37 14.99
C GLY A 107 -2.90 23.03 14.59
N GLY A 108 -2.65 21.86 14.00
CA GLY A 108 -1.35 21.44 13.49
C GLY A 108 -1.09 21.83 12.03
N SER A 109 -0.25 21.06 11.33
CA SER A 109 0.24 21.38 9.98
C SER A 109 -0.02 20.32 8.92
N ARG A 110 -0.54 19.15 9.31
CA ARG A 110 -0.70 17.98 8.44
C ARG A 110 -2.15 17.79 8.03
N GLU A 111 -2.40 17.47 6.76
CA GLU A 111 -3.73 17.03 6.33
C GLU A 111 -3.98 15.57 6.71
N ARG A 112 -5.25 15.19 6.88
CA ARG A 112 -5.58 13.78 7.11
C ARG A 112 -5.17 12.97 5.88
N GLY A 113 -4.53 11.83 6.09
CA GLY A 113 -3.96 11.02 5.02
C GLY A 113 -2.54 11.39 4.58
N GLU A 114 -2.06 12.57 4.98
CA GLU A 114 -0.68 12.99 4.68
C GLU A 114 0.29 12.41 5.71
N THR A 115 1.46 11.95 5.29
CA THR A 115 2.59 11.64 6.18
C THR A 115 3.83 12.38 5.69
N PRO A 116 4.13 13.57 6.25
CA PRO A 116 5.21 14.42 5.74
C PRO A 116 6.57 13.86 6.17
N PHE A 117 7.33 13.32 5.21
CA PHE A 117 8.67 12.81 5.45
C PHE A 117 9.73 13.89 5.23
N LEU A 118 10.76 13.89 6.09
CA LEU A 118 11.90 14.78 5.96
C LEU A 118 12.89 14.23 4.93
N LYS A 119 13.19 15.04 3.90
CA LYS A 119 14.25 14.77 2.93
C LYS A 119 15.49 15.60 3.25
N GLY A 120 16.62 14.93 3.46
CA GLY A 120 17.89 15.59 3.77
C GLY A 120 18.12 15.80 5.27
N GLU A 121 18.91 16.81 5.61
CA GLU A 121 19.31 17.10 6.98
C GLU A 121 18.15 17.69 7.80
N PRO A 122 17.95 17.25 9.06
CA PRO A 122 16.95 17.83 9.94
C PRO A 122 17.14 19.32 10.19
N PRO A 123 16.05 20.12 10.19
CA PRO A 123 16.14 21.52 10.58
C PRO A 123 16.58 21.65 12.06
N GLU A 124 17.42 22.65 12.35
CA GLU A 124 17.86 22.93 13.72
C GLU A 124 16.73 23.52 14.60
N GLU A 125 15.73 24.16 13.98
CA GLU A 125 14.62 24.81 14.67
C GLU A 125 13.50 23.79 15.01
N PRO A 126 13.15 23.59 16.29
CA PRO A 126 12.14 22.60 16.70
C PRO A 126 10.77 22.80 16.04
N SER A 127 10.36 24.05 15.81
CA SER A 127 9.08 24.36 15.14
C SER A 127 9.05 23.96 13.67
N GLU A 128 10.21 23.87 13.01
CA GLU A 128 10.31 23.37 11.64
C GLU A 128 10.36 21.85 11.62
N LEU A 129 11.01 21.24 12.62
CA LEU A 129 11.04 19.78 12.80
C LEU A 129 9.65 19.20 13.07
N ALA A 130 8.81 19.95 13.80
CA ALA A 130 7.40 19.63 14.08
C ALA A 130 6.52 19.39 12.85
N LYS A 131 6.99 19.74 11.64
CA LYS A 131 6.25 19.55 10.38
C LYS A 131 6.46 18.16 9.77
N TYR A 132 7.33 17.32 10.33
CA TYR A 132 7.70 16.03 9.78
C TYR A 132 7.36 14.89 10.74
N ALA A 133 6.96 13.74 10.17
CA ALA A 133 6.80 12.49 10.91
C ALA A 133 8.16 11.87 11.18
N LEU A 134 8.46 11.57 12.44
CA LEU A 134 9.75 11.04 12.88
C LEU A 134 9.55 9.97 13.96
N ILE A 135 10.48 9.04 14.06
CA ILE A 135 10.57 8.07 15.14
C ILE A 135 11.54 8.64 16.17
N THR A 136 11.13 8.67 17.44
CA THR A 136 11.98 9.18 18.52
C THR A 136 12.65 8.05 19.30
N ARG A 137 12.02 6.87 19.36
CA ARG A 137 12.56 5.72 20.08
C ARG A 137 11.92 4.43 19.60
N ILE A 138 12.69 3.34 19.58
CA ILE A 138 12.19 1.97 19.36
C ILE A 138 12.83 1.07 20.43
N THR A 139 12.00 0.34 21.17
CA THR A 139 12.44 -0.58 22.22
C THR A 139 11.90 -1.99 21.98
N ALA A 140 12.67 -3.00 22.40
CA ALA A 140 12.20 -4.36 22.60
C ALA A 140 11.88 -4.57 24.09
N ALA A 141 10.82 -5.31 24.38
CA ALA A 141 10.35 -5.56 25.74
C ALA A 141 10.06 -7.05 25.95
N GLY A 142 10.23 -7.51 27.19
CA GLY A 142 9.65 -8.78 27.64
C GLY A 142 8.12 -8.70 27.74
N GLN A 143 7.47 -9.85 27.88
CA GLN A 143 6.02 -9.94 27.80
C GLN A 143 5.32 -9.22 28.97
N GLU A 144 5.81 -9.38 30.21
CA GLU A 144 5.25 -8.70 31.39
C GLU A 144 5.37 -7.18 31.26
N ARG A 145 6.54 -6.71 30.79
CA ARG A 145 6.79 -5.29 30.56
C ARG A 145 5.89 -4.71 29.47
N PHE A 146 5.77 -5.42 28.35
CA PHE A 146 4.92 -5.03 27.23
C PHE A 146 3.46 -4.88 27.66
N LEU A 147 2.91 -5.88 28.35
CA LEU A 147 1.52 -5.85 28.82
C LEU A 147 1.29 -4.71 29.81
N SER A 148 2.19 -4.53 30.78
CA SER A 148 2.07 -3.41 31.74
C SER A 148 2.08 -2.04 31.05
N GLN A 149 2.90 -1.84 30.02
CA GLN A 149 2.94 -0.58 29.28
C GLN A 149 1.68 -0.40 28.41
N LEU A 150 1.15 -1.49 27.86
CA LEU A 150 -0.10 -1.46 27.11
C LEU A 150 -1.28 -1.09 28.02
N ASP A 151 -1.35 -1.65 29.23
CA ASP A 151 -2.37 -1.32 30.23
C ASP A 151 -2.31 0.17 30.61
N ASP A 152 -1.11 0.69 30.87
CA ASP A 152 -0.91 2.12 31.13
C ASP A 152 -1.42 2.98 29.96
N ALA A 153 -1.15 2.57 28.71
CA ALA A 153 -1.61 3.30 27.53
C ALA A 153 -3.14 3.25 27.34
N LEU A 154 -3.78 2.11 27.63
CA LEU A 154 -5.25 1.97 27.59
C LEU A 154 -5.91 2.90 28.63
N ILE A 155 -5.34 2.95 29.85
CA ILE A 155 -5.80 3.81 30.94
C ILE A 155 -5.60 5.29 30.59
N ASP A 156 -4.43 5.67 30.10
CA ASP A 156 -4.10 7.06 29.75
C ASP A 156 -4.97 7.60 28.61
N ARG A 157 -5.38 6.72 27.69
CA ARG A 157 -6.26 7.07 26.55
C ARG A 157 -7.75 7.10 26.93
N ASP A 158 -8.12 6.60 28.11
CA ASP A 158 -9.52 6.36 28.52
C ASP A 158 -10.28 5.49 27.49
N SER A 159 -9.58 4.47 26.97
CA SER A 159 -10.02 3.64 25.85
C SER A 159 -9.52 2.21 25.99
N TYR A 160 -10.45 1.26 26.09
CA TYR A 160 -10.17 -0.18 26.19
C TYR A 160 -10.09 -0.86 24.81
N SER A 161 -9.91 -0.06 23.76
CA SER A 161 -9.83 -0.49 22.37
C SER A 161 -8.38 -0.53 21.88
N LEU A 162 -8.07 -1.47 21.00
CA LEU A 162 -6.83 -1.53 20.23
C LEU A 162 -7.08 -1.25 18.75
N LEU A 163 -6.14 -0.59 18.08
CA LEU A 163 -6.04 -0.55 16.63
C LEU A 163 -4.84 -1.38 16.17
N LEU A 164 -5.09 -2.63 15.75
CA LEU A 164 -4.09 -3.52 15.18
C LEU A 164 -3.94 -3.29 13.67
N PHE A 165 -2.77 -2.84 13.24
CA PHE A 165 -2.41 -2.74 11.82
C PHE A 165 -1.54 -3.91 11.37
N VAL A 166 -1.86 -4.50 10.21
CA VAL A 166 -1.08 -5.54 9.54
C VAL A 166 -0.68 -5.04 8.14
N HIS A 167 0.59 -4.70 7.96
CA HIS A 167 1.09 -4.09 6.73
C HIS A 167 1.15 -5.06 5.53
N GLY A 168 1.25 -4.50 4.32
CA GLY A 168 1.36 -5.23 3.06
C GLY A 168 2.78 -5.64 2.69
N PHE A 169 2.94 -6.05 1.42
CA PHE A 169 4.24 -6.37 0.79
C PHE A 169 5.18 -5.17 0.80
N ASN A 170 6.50 -5.42 0.73
CA ASN A 170 7.50 -4.37 0.50
C ASN A 170 7.41 -3.18 1.48
N THR A 171 7.12 -3.44 2.76
CA THR A 171 7.00 -2.38 3.78
C THR A 171 8.15 -2.50 4.80
N PRO A 172 9.07 -1.52 4.87
CA PRO A 172 10.04 -1.43 5.95
C PRO A 172 9.38 -1.36 7.34
N PHE A 173 10.07 -1.83 8.37
CA PHE A 173 9.53 -1.83 9.74
C PHE A 173 9.18 -0.42 10.23
N GLU A 174 10.06 0.54 9.97
CA GLU A 174 9.89 1.94 10.37
C GLU A 174 8.72 2.62 9.65
N ASP A 175 8.54 2.36 8.35
CA ASP A 175 7.39 2.84 7.58
C ASP A 175 6.08 2.28 8.15
N ALA A 176 6.06 1.00 8.54
CA ALA A 176 4.90 0.37 9.16
C ALA A 176 4.57 0.97 10.54
N LEU A 177 5.59 1.35 11.33
CA LEU A 177 5.40 2.05 12.60
C LEU A 177 4.77 3.43 12.40
N ILE A 178 5.34 4.24 11.49
CA ILE A 178 4.81 5.57 11.18
C ILE A 178 3.37 5.46 10.64
N ARG A 179 3.10 4.48 9.76
CA ARG A 179 1.75 4.24 9.24
C ARG A 179 0.77 3.83 10.33
N SER A 180 1.19 3.02 11.30
CA SER A 180 0.34 2.64 12.44
C SER A 180 -0.02 3.85 13.31
N ALA A 181 0.96 4.71 13.59
CA ALA A 181 0.72 5.96 14.31
C ALA A 181 -0.23 6.87 13.55
N GLN A 182 0.01 7.06 12.25
CA GLN A 182 -0.86 7.83 11.38
C GLN A 182 -2.30 7.31 11.43
N LEU A 183 -2.53 6.02 11.15
CA LEU A 183 -3.88 5.44 11.12
C LEU A 183 -4.61 5.61 12.45
N SER A 184 -3.90 5.55 13.59
CA SER A 184 -4.51 5.78 14.91
C SER A 184 -5.07 7.18 15.08
N THR A 185 -4.43 8.18 14.48
CA THR A 185 -4.90 9.58 14.48
C THR A 185 -5.92 9.83 13.37
N ASP A 186 -5.66 9.29 12.18
CA ASP A 186 -6.43 9.51 10.96
C ASP A 186 -7.72 8.69 10.90
N LEU A 187 -7.89 7.71 11.79
CA LEU A 187 -9.16 7.00 12.01
C LEU A 187 -9.82 7.36 13.35
N SER A 188 -9.25 8.30 14.11
CA SER A 188 -9.87 8.86 15.31
C SER A 188 -10.50 10.23 15.05
N ARG A 189 -11.51 10.55 15.87
CA ARG A 189 -12.13 11.87 16.00
C ARG A 189 -12.32 12.15 17.49
N ARG A 190 -11.60 13.16 18.01
CA ARG A 190 -11.75 13.59 19.41
C ARG A 190 -13.23 13.81 19.74
N ASP A 191 -13.62 13.34 20.92
CA ASP A 191 -14.98 13.44 21.47
C ASP A 191 -16.10 12.69 20.71
N VAL A 192 -15.78 11.97 19.61
CA VAL A 192 -16.76 11.26 18.79
C VAL A 192 -16.48 9.76 18.75
N PHE A 193 -15.28 9.38 18.30
CA PHE A 193 -14.90 7.99 18.15
C PHE A 193 -13.38 7.84 18.26
N ASP A 194 -12.97 6.88 19.09
CA ASP A 194 -11.58 6.48 19.23
C ASP A 194 -11.40 5.05 18.75
N VAL A 195 -10.43 4.84 17.85
CA VAL A 195 -10.04 3.51 17.35
C VAL A 195 -9.17 2.73 18.33
N GLY A 196 -8.63 3.39 19.34
CA GLY A 196 -7.86 2.76 20.41
C GLY A 196 -6.35 2.94 20.30
N VAL A 197 -5.63 2.27 21.21
CA VAL A 197 -4.17 2.29 21.28
C VAL A 197 -3.59 1.62 20.03
N PRO A 198 -2.66 2.25 19.28
CA PRO A 198 -2.09 1.66 18.08
C PRO A 198 -1.16 0.49 18.41
N VAL A 199 -1.42 -0.60 17.70
CA VAL A 199 -0.65 -1.84 17.74
C VAL A 199 -0.28 -2.22 16.31
N LEU A 200 0.98 -2.58 16.07
CA LEU A 200 1.47 -3.06 14.79
C LEU A 200 1.78 -4.55 14.90
N PHE A 201 1.32 -5.34 13.93
CA PHE A 201 1.99 -6.61 13.63
C PHE A 201 2.86 -6.43 12.39
N SER A 202 4.17 -6.63 12.54
CA SER A 202 5.10 -6.54 11.42
C SER A 202 5.73 -7.90 11.10
N TRP A 203 5.58 -8.32 9.85
CA TRP A 203 6.17 -9.54 9.31
C TRP A 203 7.37 -9.18 8.41
N PRO A 204 8.35 -10.08 8.19
CA PRO A 204 9.61 -9.77 7.50
C PRO A 204 9.44 -9.63 5.98
N SER A 205 8.69 -8.61 5.53
CA SER A 205 8.65 -8.23 4.12
C SER A 205 9.99 -7.59 3.71
N ALA A 206 10.51 -7.92 2.54
CA ALA A 206 11.87 -7.59 2.11
C ALA A 206 12.16 -6.08 1.99
N GLY A 207 11.12 -5.25 1.79
CA GLY A 207 11.32 -3.83 1.48
C GLY A 207 12.02 -3.62 0.12
N ASN A 208 11.89 -4.60 -0.79
CA ASN A 208 12.37 -4.52 -2.16
C ASN A 208 11.32 -5.02 -3.18
N VAL A 209 11.47 -4.64 -4.46
CA VAL A 209 10.43 -4.73 -5.51
C VAL A 209 10.67 -5.87 -6.52
N SER A 210 11.63 -6.77 -6.30
CA SER A 210 11.89 -7.86 -7.27
C SER A 210 10.76 -8.92 -7.31
N LEU A 211 10.55 -9.57 -8.46
CA LEU A 211 9.62 -10.71 -8.59
C LEU A 211 10.01 -11.90 -7.69
N ASP A 212 11.30 -12.11 -7.47
CA ASP A 212 11.81 -13.11 -6.53
C ASP A 212 11.48 -12.71 -5.08
N ASP A 213 11.57 -11.41 -4.76
CA ASP A 213 11.18 -10.88 -3.44
C ASP A 213 9.67 -11.00 -3.22
N TYR A 214 8.84 -10.84 -4.26
CA TYR A 214 7.40 -11.06 -4.18
C TYR A 214 7.04 -12.52 -3.87
N GLN A 215 7.72 -13.49 -4.50
CA GLN A 215 7.54 -14.91 -4.19
C GLN A 215 8.08 -15.25 -2.79
N GLY A 216 9.25 -14.70 -2.43
CA GLY A 216 9.83 -14.87 -1.10
C GLY A 216 8.94 -14.31 0.02
N ASP A 217 8.37 -13.12 -0.18
CA ASP A 217 7.46 -12.48 0.77
C ASP A 217 6.13 -13.22 0.86
N ARG A 218 5.65 -13.84 -0.22
CA ARG A 218 4.50 -14.75 -0.15
C ARG A 218 4.76 -15.90 0.82
N ASP A 219 5.91 -16.56 0.74
CA ASP A 219 6.23 -17.68 1.62
C ASP A 219 6.42 -17.21 3.08
N ARG A 220 7.09 -16.07 3.28
CA ARG A 220 7.26 -15.44 4.60
C ARG A 220 5.93 -15.00 5.20
N SER A 221 4.99 -14.47 4.39
CA SER A 221 3.67 -14.04 4.87
C SER A 221 2.89 -15.21 5.46
N LEU A 222 2.92 -16.37 4.81
CA LEU A 222 2.27 -17.59 5.31
C LEU A 222 2.93 -18.10 6.60
N ALA A 223 4.27 -18.09 6.66
CA ALA A 223 5.00 -18.46 7.88
C ALA A 223 4.71 -17.49 9.05
N SER A 224 4.39 -16.23 8.75
CA SER A 224 4.16 -15.19 9.75
C SER A 224 2.80 -15.29 10.46
N ALA A 225 1.85 -16.05 9.89
CA ALA A 225 0.50 -16.20 10.43
C ALA A 225 0.49 -16.75 11.86
N ALA A 226 1.33 -17.76 12.16
CA ALA A 226 1.42 -18.34 13.50
C ALA A 226 1.93 -17.36 14.57
N TYR A 227 2.71 -16.34 14.18
CA TYR A 227 3.17 -15.31 15.11
C TYR A 227 2.12 -14.22 15.33
N LEU A 228 1.30 -13.92 14.31
CA LEU A 228 0.15 -13.04 14.45
C LEU A 228 -0.94 -13.70 15.33
N GLU A 229 -1.17 -14.99 15.17
CA GLU A 229 -2.04 -15.78 16.05
C GLU A 229 -1.57 -15.68 17.52
N GLN A 230 -0.30 -16.00 17.80
CA GLN A 230 0.29 -15.85 19.14
C GLN A 230 0.13 -14.43 19.69
N PHE A 231 0.27 -13.41 18.83
CA PHE A 231 0.11 -12.03 19.24
C PHE A 231 -1.36 -11.69 19.55
N LEU A 232 -2.32 -12.18 18.76
CA LEU A 232 -3.75 -12.04 19.03
C LEU A 232 -4.14 -12.76 20.34
N GLU A 233 -3.61 -13.94 20.61
CA GLU A 233 -3.80 -14.64 21.89
C GLU A 233 -3.28 -13.81 23.06
N LEU A 234 -2.09 -13.22 22.93
CA LEU A 234 -1.51 -12.34 23.95
C LEU A 234 -2.38 -11.10 24.20
N LEU A 235 -2.83 -10.41 23.14
CA LEU A 235 -3.65 -9.20 23.24
C LEU A 235 -5.04 -9.50 23.83
N THR A 236 -5.64 -10.64 23.47
CA THR A 236 -6.99 -11.01 23.94
C THR A 236 -7.00 -11.68 25.31
N ALA A 237 -5.85 -12.15 25.80
CA ALA A 237 -5.68 -12.57 27.18
C ALA A 237 -5.61 -11.38 28.16
N ASN A 238 -5.40 -10.16 27.65
CA ASN A 238 -5.43 -8.94 28.44
C ASN A 238 -6.87 -8.60 28.84
N ALA A 239 -7.13 -8.52 30.15
CA ALA A 239 -8.47 -8.28 30.70
C ALA A 239 -8.99 -6.85 30.50
N ASP A 240 -8.11 -5.89 30.20
CA ASP A 240 -8.49 -4.51 29.95
C ASP A 240 -8.88 -4.26 28.49
N VAL A 241 -8.73 -5.24 27.58
CA VAL A 241 -9.12 -5.09 26.18
C VAL A 241 -10.56 -5.54 25.97
N ASP A 242 -11.43 -4.61 25.53
CA ASP A 242 -12.83 -4.90 25.21
C ASP A 242 -13.14 -4.86 23.70
N ARG A 243 -12.25 -4.27 22.90
CA ARG A 243 -12.39 -4.16 21.44
C ARG A 243 -11.04 -4.22 20.75
N ILE A 244 -11.00 -4.92 19.63
CA ILE A 244 -9.86 -4.91 18.70
C ILE A 244 -10.36 -4.50 17.31
N ASN A 245 -9.97 -3.30 16.89
CA ASN A 245 -10.09 -2.83 15.51
C ASN A 245 -8.87 -3.33 14.74
N ILE A 246 -9.05 -4.05 13.64
CA ILE A 246 -7.97 -4.59 12.82
C ILE A 246 -8.03 -3.96 11.43
N VAL A 247 -6.91 -3.46 10.93
CA VAL A 247 -6.75 -3.02 9.54
C VAL A 247 -5.65 -3.85 8.90
N ALA A 248 -5.96 -4.56 7.81
CA ALA A 248 -4.96 -5.29 7.03
C ALA A 248 -4.94 -4.81 5.59
N HIS A 249 -3.73 -4.61 5.06
CA HIS A 249 -3.50 -4.12 3.71
C HIS A 249 -2.80 -5.16 2.83
N SER A 250 -3.24 -5.29 1.57
CA SER A 250 -2.54 -6.07 0.54
C SER A 250 -2.23 -7.50 1.00
N MET A 251 -0.97 -7.96 0.89
CA MET A 251 -0.49 -9.26 1.38
C MET A 251 -0.63 -9.47 2.89
N GLY A 252 -0.72 -8.42 3.69
CA GLY A 252 -1.01 -8.52 5.12
C GLY A 252 -2.33 -9.23 5.40
N ASN A 253 -3.28 -9.16 4.45
CA ASN A 253 -4.54 -9.92 4.54
C ASN A 253 -4.34 -11.42 4.44
N ARG A 254 -3.27 -11.92 3.80
CA ARG A 254 -2.95 -13.36 3.81
C ARG A 254 -2.52 -13.81 5.21
N VAL A 255 -1.64 -13.03 5.83
CA VAL A 255 -1.17 -13.25 7.20
C VAL A 255 -2.35 -13.25 8.15
N LEU A 256 -3.20 -12.21 8.07
CA LEU A 256 -4.37 -12.07 8.93
C LEU A 256 -5.40 -13.18 8.70
N THR A 257 -5.74 -13.49 7.44
CA THR A 257 -6.76 -14.51 7.15
C THR A 257 -6.34 -15.87 7.71
N GLN A 258 -5.08 -16.27 7.53
CA GLN A 258 -4.58 -17.53 8.07
C GLN A 258 -4.52 -17.51 9.60
N ALA A 259 -4.01 -16.43 10.21
CA ALA A 259 -3.95 -16.31 11.67
C ALA A 259 -5.35 -16.35 12.31
N LEU A 260 -6.34 -15.71 11.67
CA LEU A 260 -7.72 -15.72 12.13
C LEU A 260 -8.39 -17.08 11.94
N GLU A 261 -7.99 -17.88 10.95
CA GLU A 261 -8.51 -19.24 10.79
C GLU A 261 -8.24 -20.08 12.05
N ASP A 262 -6.98 -20.10 12.46
CA ASP A 262 -6.52 -20.89 13.61
C ASP A 262 -7.03 -20.27 14.92
N PHE A 263 -6.89 -18.96 15.09
CA PHE A 263 -7.39 -18.24 16.26
C PHE A 263 -8.91 -18.40 16.47
N ALA A 264 -9.71 -18.29 15.40
CA ALA A 264 -11.17 -18.40 15.49
C ALA A 264 -11.68 -19.83 15.68
N ALA A 265 -10.88 -20.84 15.34
CA ALA A 265 -11.23 -22.24 15.54
C ALA A 265 -11.37 -22.57 17.04
N ASP A 266 -10.45 -22.05 17.85
CA ASP A 266 -10.39 -22.30 19.29
C ASP A 266 -11.04 -21.17 20.13
N TYR A 267 -11.37 -20.03 19.52
CA TYR A 267 -11.86 -18.84 20.21
C TYR A 267 -13.05 -19.11 21.15
N LEU A 268 -14.08 -19.82 20.70
CA LEU A 268 -15.26 -20.09 21.53
C LEU A 268 -14.95 -21.01 22.74
N GLU A 269 -13.95 -21.89 22.61
CA GLU A 269 -13.50 -22.77 23.69
C GLU A 269 -12.61 -22.00 24.70
N THR A 270 -11.68 -21.20 24.19
CA THR A 270 -10.68 -20.49 24.99
C THR A 270 -11.25 -19.25 25.68
N HIS A 271 -12.11 -18.50 24.99
CA HIS A 271 -12.59 -17.20 25.43
C HIS A 271 -14.05 -17.22 25.89
N GLY A 272 -14.83 -18.26 25.55
CA GLY A 272 -16.24 -18.37 25.93
C GLY A 272 -17.09 -17.22 25.37
N GLU A 273 -17.79 -16.49 26.25
CA GLU A 273 -18.48 -15.22 25.91
C GLU A 273 -17.60 -14.01 26.29
N SER A 274 -16.30 -14.03 25.99
CA SER A 274 -15.29 -13.01 26.41
C SER A 274 -15.64 -11.55 26.13
N GLY A 275 -16.68 -11.28 25.34
CA GLY A 275 -17.20 -9.94 25.15
C GLY A 275 -16.31 -9.03 24.31
N ILE A 276 -15.13 -9.50 23.89
CA ILE A 276 -14.22 -8.74 23.03
C ILE A 276 -14.89 -8.53 21.67
N GLU A 277 -15.02 -7.28 21.28
CA GLU A 277 -15.59 -6.89 20.01
C GLU A 277 -14.50 -6.81 18.93
N PHE A 278 -14.62 -7.61 17.87
CA PHE A 278 -13.73 -7.51 16.70
C PHE A 278 -14.36 -6.68 15.58
N ARG A 279 -13.60 -5.71 15.07
CA ARG A 279 -13.97 -4.91 13.90
C ARG A 279 -12.81 -4.96 12.90
N ILE A 280 -13.00 -5.56 11.76
CA ILE A 280 -11.93 -5.90 10.82
C ILE A 280 -12.17 -5.16 9.50
N ILE A 281 -11.16 -4.43 9.05
CA ILE A 281 -11.13 -3.79 7.74
C ILE A 281 -10.06 -4.47 6.89
N LEU A 282 -10.49 -5.08 5.79
CA LEU A 282 -9.63 -5.69 4.79
C LEU A 282 -9.55 -4.74 3.60
N VAL A 283 -8.38 -4.18 3.30
CA VAL A 283 -8.20 -3.25 2.19
C VAL A 283 -7.23 -3.78 1.16
N ALA A 284 -7.61 -3.66 -0.12
CA ALA A 284 -6.79 -4.13 -1.23
C ALA A 284 -6.33 -5.59 -1.04
N ALA A 285 -7.20 -6.45 -0.49
CA ALA A 285 -6.80 -7.75 0.03
C ALA A 285 -6.30 -8.71 -1.06
N ASP A 286 -5.01 -9.06 -1.00
CA ASP A 286 -4.40 -10.07 -1.86
C ASP A 286 -4.67 -11.49 -1.33
N VAL A 287 -5.94 -11.85 -1.20
CA VAL A 287 -6.38 -13.19 -0.77
C VAL A 287 -7.27 -13.77 -1.86
N ASP A 288 -7.11 -15.06 -2.16
CA ASP A 288 -8.03 -15.78 -3.06
C ASP A 288 -9.44 -15.79 -2.44
N ARG A 289 -10.46 -15.42 -3.23
CA ARG A 289 -11.85 -15.36 -2.77
C ARG A 289 -12.36 -16.70 -2.25
N GLU A 290 -11.99 -17.82 -2.88
CA GLU A 290 -12.41 -19.16 -2.47
C GLU A 290 -11.75 -19.59 -1.15
N ILE A 291 -10.48 -19.22 -0.96
CA ILE A 291 -9.76 -19.46 0.29
C ILE A 291 -10.41 -18.64 1.41
N PHE A 292 -10.63 -17.35 1.18
CA PHE A 292 -11.27 -16.48 2.16
C PHE A 292 -12.68 -16.98 2.52
N ASP A 293 -13.48 -17.42 1.54
CA ASP A 293 -14.85 -17.89 1.81
C ASP A 293 -14.89 -19.14 2.71
N ALA A 294 -13.94 -20.06 2.50
CA ALA A 294 -13.76 -21.24 3.33
C ALA A 294 -13.36 -20.88 4.76
N THR A 295 -12.38 -19.98 4.91
CA THR A 295 -11.88 -19.51 6.21
C THR A 295 -12.91 -18.65 6.95
N ALA A 296 -13.67 -17.81 6.25
CA ALA A 296 -14.67 -16.91 6.82
C ALA A 296 -15.76 -17.67 7.59
N GLY A 297 -16.07 -18.92 7.21
CA GLY A 297 -16.95 -19.79 7.99
C GLY A 297 -16.45 -20.11 9.40
N ILE A 298 -15.13 -20.10 9.61
CA ILE A 298 -14.48 -20.29 10.91
C ILE A 298 -14.42 -18.95 11.65
N ILE A 299 -14.06 -17.86 10.95
CA ILE A 299 -14.01 -16.49 11.50
C ILE A 299 -15.36 -16.06 12.09
N ASP A 300 -16.48 -16.55 11.55
CA ASP A 300 -17.82 -16.30 12.07
C ASP A 300 -17.99 -16.70 13.56
N ASN A 301 -17.14 -17.59 14.10
CA ASN A 301 -17.08 -17.92 15.54
C ASN A 301 -16.75 -16.71 16.43
N MET A 302 -15.97 -15.75 15.91
CA MET A 302 -15.59 -14.53 16.62
C MET A 302 -16.69 -13.47 16.60
N ARG A 303 -17.72 -13.64 15.75
CA ARG A 303 -18.75 -12.61 15.49
C ARG A 303 -18.15 -11.25 15.12
N ALA A 304 -17.02 -11.25 14.41
CA ALA A 304 -16.35 -10.04 13.98
C ALA A 304 -17.19 -9.27 12.96
N ASN A 305 -17.20 -7.94 13.06
CA ASN A 305 -17.75 -7.08 12.01
C ASN A 305 -16.66 -6.84 10.96
N ILE A 306 -16.87 -7.28 9.71
CA ILE A 306 -15.85 -7.27 8.66
C ILE A 306 -16.30 -6.35 7.53
N THR A 307 -15.46 -5.37 7.18
CA THR A 307 -15.64 -4.50 6.01
C THR A 307 -14.51 -4.76 5.01
N ILE A 308 -14.88 -5.10 3.77
CA ILE A 308 -13.97 -5.42 2.68
C ILE A 308 -13.97 -4.26 1.70
N TYR A 309 -12.84 -3.56 1.59
CA TYR A 309 -12.62 -2.55 0.56
C TYR A 309 -11.96 -3.20 -0.65
N THR A 310 -12.59 -3.01 -1.81
CA THR A 310 -12.22 -3.60 -3.09
C THR A 310 -12.15 -2.52 -4.17
N SER A 311 -11.30 -2.67 -5.18
CA SER A 311 -11.12 -1.67 -6.24
C SER A 311 -10.61 -2.29 -7.53
N ASP A 312 -11.21 -1.94 -8.66
CA ASP A 312 -10.68 -2.28 -10.00
C ASP A 312 -9.49 -1.39 -10.39
N ALA A 313 -9.36 -0.22 -9.74
CA ALA A 313 -8.27 0.73 -9.98
C ALA A 313 -6.96 0.31 -9.25
N ASP A 314 -7.00 -0.74 -8.44
CA ASP A 314 -5.82 -1.24 -7.72
C ASP A 314 -4.92 -2.08 -8.64
N LYS A 315 -3.91 -1.43 -9.22
CA LYS A 315 -2.99 -2.04 -10.19
C LYS A 315 -2.12 -3.15 -9.58
N ALA A 316 -1.83 -3.10 -8.28
CA ALA A 316 -1.01 -4.12 -7.62
C ALA A 316 -1.75 -5.47 -7.50
N LEU A 317 -3.07 -5.44 -7.30
CA LEU A 317 -3.89 -6.66 -7.34
C LEU A 317 -4.02 -7.26 -8.73
N GLN A 318 -4.01 -6.43 -9.78
CA GLN A 318 -3.96 -6.91 -11.16
C GLN A 318 -2.68 -7.72 -11.43
N VAL A 319 -1.52 -7.29 -10.88
CA VAL A 319 -0.27 -8.07 -10.93
C VAL A 319 -0.43 -9.41 -10.22
N SER A 320 -1.02 -9.42 -9.02
CA SER A 320 -1.29 -10.68 -8.30
C SER A 320 -2.22 -11.63 -9.07
N ASN A 321 -3.26 -11.12 -9.73
CA ASN A 321 -4.17 -11.90 -10.56
C ASN A 321 -3.45 -12.57 -11.74
N ILE A 322 -2.55 -11.85 -12.43
CA ILE A 322 -1.77 -12.41 -13.55
C ILE A 322 -0.86 -13.54 -13.06
N VAL A 323 -0.14 -13.30 -11.96
CA VAL A 323 0.81 -14.28 -11.39
C VAL A 323 0.09 -15.53 -10.85
N ASN A 324 -1.12 -15.38 -10.30
CA ASN A 324 -1.80 -16.46 -9.58
C ASN A 324 -3.03 -17.04 -10.29
N GLN A 325 -3.47 -16.45 -11.41
CA GLN A 325 -4.59 -16.88 -12.26
C GLN A 325 -5.93 -17.10 -11.53
N LYS A 326 -6.18 -16.36 -10.44
CA LYS A 326 -7.38 -16.47 -9.61
C LYS A 326 -7.83 -15.12 -9.08
N MET A 327 -9.14 -14.96 -8.90
CA MET A 327 -9.75 -13.69 -8.44
C MET A 327 -9.36 -13.36 -7.00
N ARG A 328 -8.97 -12.10 -6.76
CA ARG A 328 -8.65 -11.58 -5.42
C ARG A 328 -9.83 -10.97 -4.70
N LEU A 329 -9.75 -11.00 -3.37
CA LEU A 329 -10.74 -10.43 -2.47
C LEU A 329 -10.84 -8.90 -2.62
N GLY A 330 -9.71 -8.23 -2.82
CA GLY A 330 -9.64 -6.77 -3.02
C GLY A 330 -9.95 -6.29 -4.45
N ASP A 331 -10.28 -7.17 -5.38
CA ASP A 331 -10.64 -6.83 -6.77
C ASP A 331 -12.17 -6.86 -6.93
N THR A 332 -12.77 -5.99 -7.77
CA THR A 332 -14.21 -6.04 -8.03
C THR A 332 -14.57 -6.93 -9.21
N ASP A 333 -13.65 -7.36 -10.07
CA ASP A 333 -13.95 -8.11 -11.31
C ASP A 333 -15.08 -7.43 -12.13
N THR A 334 -14.95 -6.12 -12.40
CA THR A 334 -15.95 -5.36 -13.16
C THR A 334 -17.35 -5.45 -12.55
N ASN A 335 -17.55 -4.88 -11.35
CA ASN A 335 -18.83 -4.86 -10.61
C ASN A 335 -19.30 -6.24 -10.10
N ARG A 336 -18.38 -7.19 -9.90
CA ARG A 336 -18.61 -8.52 -9.33
C ARG A 336 -17.73 -8.77 -8.10
N PRO A 337 -17.74 -7.86 -7.11
CA PRO A 337 -16.88 -8.04 -5.94
C PRO A 337 -17.30 -9.28 -5.15
N TYR A 338 -16.41 -9.76 -4.27
CA TYR A 338 -16.79 -10.78 -3.30
C TYR A 338 -17.85 -10.22 -2.34
N ILE A 339 -18.93 -10.96 -2.14
CA ILE A 339 -20.01 -10.61 -1.21
C ILE A 339 -20.35 -11.87 -0.42
N ARG A 340 -20.36 -11.75 0.91
CA ARG A 340 -20.80 -12.81 1.82
C ARG A 340 -22.20 -12.50 2.33
N GLU A 341 -23.10 -13.48 2.27
CA GLU A 341 -24.46 -13.37 2.83
C GLU A 341 -24.46 -13.52 4.36
N ASN A 342 -23.83 -12.58 5.06
CA ASN A 342 -23.79 -12.51 6.51
C ASN A 342 -23.87 -11.04 6.94
N GLU A 343 -24.73 -10.72 7.91
CA GLU A 343 -24.99 -9.33 8.35
C GLU A 343 -23.75 -8.65 8.96
N SER A 344 -22.79 -9.44 9.45
CA SER A 344 -21.52 -8.94 9.94
C SER A 344 -20.53 -8.55 8.83
N TYR A 345 -20.85 -8.79 7.56
CA TYR A 345 -19.96 -8.52 6.42
C TYR A 345 -20.50 -7.38 5.55
N GLN A 346 -19.61 -6.48 5.17
CA GLN A 346 -19.89 -5.40 4.24
C GLN A 346 -18.82 -5.35 3.16
N THR A 347 -19.23 -5.22 1.91
CA THR A 347 -18.32 -5.02 0.78
C THR A 347 -18.48 -3.59 0.25
N VAL A 348 -17.39 -2.84 0.24
CA VAL A 348 -17.31 -1.46 -0.25
C VAL A 348 -16.36 -1.40 -1.44
N ASP A 349 -16.90 -1.05 -2.59
CA ASP A 349 -16.16 -0.77 -3.79
C ASP A 349 -15.62 0.67 -3.76
N ALA A 350 -14.30 0.79 -3.67
CA ALA A 350 -13.52 2.01 -3.63
C ALA A 350 -13.08 2.51 -5.01
N THR A 351 -13.41 1.82 -6.11
CA THR A 351 -12.92 2.12 -7.47
C THR A 351 -13.07 3.59 -7.85
N GLY A 352 -14.19 4.23 -7.46
CA GLY A 352 -14.48 5.62 -7.81
C GLY A 352 -13.60 6.68 -7.15
N VAL A 353 -12.83 6.33 -6.12
CA VAL A 353 -11.89 7.25 -5.42
C VAL A 353 -10.49 6.68 -5.24
N ALA A 354 -10.28 5.40 -5.57
CA ALA A 354 -8.98 4.75 -5.60
C ALA A 354 -8.17 5.10 -6.86
N THR A 355 -8.48 6.23 -7.50
CA THR A 355 -7.78 6.74 -8.68
C THR A 355 -6.39 7.29 -8.31
N GLU A 356 -5.48 7.25 -9.30
CA GLU A 356 -4.01 7.45 -9.28
C GLU A 356 -3.45 8.73 -8.61
N LEU A 357 -4.29 9.58 -8.02
CA LEU A 357 -3.90 10.95 -7.67
C LEU A 357 -2.87 11.07 -6.53
N PHE A 358 -2.48 9.99 -5.85
CA PHE A 358 -1.46 9.99 -4.78
C PHE A 358 -0.66 8.68 -4.68
N GLY A 359 -0.41 8.02 -5.82
CA GLY A 359 0.28 6.72 -5.92
C GLY A 359 -0.50 5.75 -6.82
N LEU A 360 -0.01 4.51 -6.97
CA LEU A 360 -0.55 3.44 -7.84
C LEU A 360 -2.04 3.03 -7.61
N GLY A 361 -2.82 3.79 -6.84
CA GLY A 361 -4.17 3.42 -6.44
C GLY A 361 -4.21 2.30 -5.39
N HIS A 362 -3.07 1.95 -4.77
CA HIS A 362 -2.93 0.84 -3.81
C HIS A 362 -2.83 1.32 -2.34
N ASN A 363 -2.42 2.57 -2.11
CA ASN A 363 -2.30 3.19 -0.77
C ASN A 363 -3.53 4.06 -0.40
N TYR A 364 -4.63 3.94 -1.15
CA TYR A 364 -5.85 4.74 -0.92
C TYR A 364 -6.43 4.58 0.49
N TYR A 365 -6.15 3.46 1.17
CA TYR A 365 -6.58 3.21 2.55
C TYR A 365 -6.00 4.19 3.56
N SER A 366 -4.86 4.79 3.25
CA SER A 366 -4.10 5.64 4.15
C SER A 366 -3.91 7.06 3.65
N ASP A 367 -4.03 7.29 2.35
CA ASP A 367 -3.71 8.58 1.73
C ASP A 367 -4.97 9.29 1.21
N ASN A 368 -6.12 8.59 1.12
CA ASN A 368 -7.38 9.16 0.67
C ASN A 368 -8.30 9.50 1.86
N PRO A 369 -8.57 10.79 2.15
CA PRO A 369 -9.41 11.20 3.28
C PRO A 369 -10.85 10.69 3.22
N PHE A 370 -11.40 10.46 2.03
CA PHE A 370 -12.74 9.88 1.88
C PHE A 370 -12.77 8.46 2.39
N ILE A 371 -11.77 7.65 2.01
CA ILE A 371 -11.66 6.25 2.43
C ILE A 371 -11.37 6.17 3.92
N LEU A 372 -10.46 7.01 4.45
CA LEU A 372 -10.23 7.11 5.89
C LEU A 372 -11.50 7.48 6.66
N GLY A 373 -12.30 8.41 6.13
CA GLY A 373 -13.59 8.78 6.70
C GLY A 373 -14.59 7.62 6.69
N ASP A 374 -14.72 6.89 5.58
CA ASP A 374 -15.60 5.72 5.50
C ASP A 374 -15.13 4.58 6.40
N MET A 375 -13.81 4.35 6.50
CA MET A 375 -13.21 3.37 7.41
C MET A 375 -13.52 3.69 8.87
N LEU A 376 -13.39 4.96 9.27
CA LEU A 376 -13.79 5.42 10.60
C LEU A 376 -15.27 5.13 10.84
N CYS A 377 -16.15 5.44 9.89
CA CYS A 377 -17.58 5.18 10.04
C CYS A 377 -17.93 3.68 10.05
N ALA A 378 -17.23 2.86 9.28
CA ALA A 378 -17.34 1.41 9.32
C ALA A 378 -16.94 0.87 10.70
N MET A 379 -15.82 1.34 11.23
CA MET A 379 -15.37 1.01 12.58
C MET A 379 -16.36 1.51 13.63
N ALA A 380 -16.99 2.67 13.45
CA ALA A 380 -18.04 3.16 14.33
C ALA A 380 -19.39 2.42 14.17
N GLN A 381 -19.47 1.44 13.25
CA GLN A 381 -20.69 0.70 12.89
C GLN A 381 -21.84 1.60 12.46
N ALA A 382 -21.52 2.71 11.79
CA ALA A 382 -22.53 3.54 11.14
C ALA A 382 -23.20 2.76 10.01
N ASN A 383 -24.52 2.95 9.86
CA ASN A 383 -25.27 2.35 8.77
C ASN A 383 -24.69 2.78 7.41
N PRO A 384 -24.50 1.86 6.44
CA PRO A 384 -23.95 2.18 5.12
C PRO A 384 -24.67 3.34 4.40
N GLU A 385 -25.98 3.47 4.56
CA GLU A 385 -26.77 4.56 3.95
C GLU A 385 -26.40 5.94 4.50
N ALA A 386 -25.77 6.00 5.67
CA ALA A 386 -25.35 7.23 6.33
C ALA A 386 -23.89 7.60 6.01
N ARG A 387 -23.18 6.74 5.27
CA ARG A 387 -21.74 6.82 4.99
C ARG A 387 -21.38 7.37 3.60
N ALA A 388 -22.35 8.01 2.92
CA ALA A 388 -22.19 8.47 1.52
C ALA A 388 -21.82 7.35 0.54
N LEU A 389 -22.41 6.18 0.75
CA LEU A 389 -22.25 5.02 -0.12
C LEU A 389 -23.49 4.84 -1.00
N GLU A 390 -23.26 4.53 -2.28
CA GLU A 390 -24.32 4.06 -3.17
C GLU A 390 -24.49 2.56 -3.00
N ARG A 391 -25.75 2.15 -2.86
CA ARG A 391 -26.11 0.74 -2.82
C ARG A 391 -26.20 0.20 -4.24
N LEU A 392 -25.44 -0.85 -4.52
CA LEU A 392 -25.39 -1.55 -5.80
C LEU A 392 -25.77 -3.04 -5.64
N ARG A 393 -25.93 -3.71 -6.77
CA ARG A 393 -26.28 -5.13 -6.86
C ARG A 393 -25.23 -5.87 -7.67
N TYR A 394 -24.85 -7.07 -7.22
CA TYR A 394 -23.89 -7.93 -7.90
C TYR A 394 -24.22 -8.08 -9.39
N ALA A 395 -23.23 -7.83 -10.25
CA ALA A 395 -23.35 -7.86 -11.71
C ALA A 395 -24.50 -6.99 -12.28
N GLY A 396 -25.00 -6.00 -11.53
CA GLY A 396 -26.13 -5.17 -11.92
C GLY A 396 -27.48 -5.90 -11.99
N THR A 397 -27.59 -7.09 -11.40
CA THR A 397 -28.80 -7.92 -11.48
C THR A 397 -29.84 -7.50 -10.43
N PRO A 398 -31.15 -7.44 -10.75
CA PRO A 398 -32.17 -7.03 -9.78
C PRO A 398 -32.23 -7.90 -8.51
N ASP A 399 -31.92 -9.19 -8.66
CA ASP A 399 -31.91 -10.19 -7.58
C ASP A 399 -30.49 -10.45 -7.03
N GLY A 400 -29.49 -9.66 -7.45
CA GLY A 400 -28.12 -9.81 -7.00
C GLY A 400 -27.93 -9.42 -5.54
N LEU A 401 -26.87 -9.94 -4.92
CA LEU A 401 -26.47 -9.54 -3.58
C LEU A 401 -26.11 -8.05 -3.53
N GLU A 402 -26.44 -7.40 -2.42
CA GLU A 402 -26.15 -5.99 -2.21
C GLU A 402 -24.67 -5.80 -1.86
N TYR A 403 -24.08 -4.76 -2.42
CA TYR A 403 -22.81 -4.20 -1.97
C TYR A 403 -22.87 -2.69 -2.06
N PHE A 404 -21.83 -2.02 -1.59
CA PHE A 404 -21.77 -0.57 -1.54
C PHE A 404 -20.63 -0.06 -2.42
N ARG A 405 -20.79 1.13 -2.99
CA ARG A 405 -19.73 1.82 -3.71
C ARG A 405 -19.56 3.23 -3.15
N VAL A 406 -18.32 3.65 -3.03
CA VAL A 406 -17.97 5.03 -2.67
C VAL A 406 -18.51 6.01 -3.70
N ARG A 407 -19.20 7.06 -3.23
CA ARG A 407 -19.72 8.11 -4.09
C ARG A 407 -19.34 9.47 -3.52
N PRO A 408 -18.21 10.05 -3.96
CA PRO A 408 -17.75 11.33 -3.43
C PRO A 408 -18.71 12.49 -3.71
N ASP A 409 -19.68 12.32 -4.62
CA ASP A 409 -20.73 13.28 -4.92
C ASP A 409 -21.94 13.21 -3.97
N ILE A 410 -22.09 12.17 -3.14
CA ILE A 410 -23.17 12.03 -2.15
C ILE A 410 -22.78 12.70 -0.82
N GLU A 411 -23.68 13.47 -0.21
CA GLU A 411 -23.48 14.02 1.13
C GLU A 411 -23.83 12.97 2.20
N PRO A 412 -22.97 12.70 3.18
CA PRO A 412 -23.27 11.76 4.27
C PRO A 412 -24.45 12.24 5.11
N GLY A 413 -25.34 11.32 5.49
CA GLY A 413 -26.52 11.64 6.30
C GLY A 413 -26.29 11.70 7.82
N TYR A 414 -25.07 11.42 8.27
CA TYR A 414 -24.68 11.36 9.69
C TYR A 414 -23.68 12.47 9.99
N GLU A 415 -23.96 13.36 10.94
CA GLU A 415 -23.18 14.58 11.20
C GLU A 415 -21.71 14.23 11.55
N GLU A 416 -21.51 13.11 12.24
CA GLU A 416 -20.21 12.56 12.62
C GLU A 416 -19.45 11.95 11.41
N CYS A 417 -20.17 11.48 10.38
CA CYS A 417 -19.61 11.07 9.07
C CYS A 417 -19.63 12.21 8.04
N SER A 418 -20.20 13.39 8.34
CA SER A 418 -20.48 14.47 7.36
C SER A 418 -19.29 15.35 7.01
N LEU A 419 -18.14 15.09 7.60
CA LEU A 419 -16.98 15.96 7.52
C LEU A 419 -15.91 15.28 6.69
N TYR A 420 -15.78 15.61 5.40
CA TYR A 420 -14.51 15.76 4.62
C TYR A 420 -14.76 16.07 3.12
N ARG A 421 -15.71 16.96 2.78
CA ARG A 421 -15.91 17.40 1.37
C ARG A 421 -15.23 18.72 1.00
N ASP A 422 -14.70 19.49 1.97
CA ASP A 422 -14.06 20.78 1.66
C ASP A 422 -12.59 20.66 1.22
N ALA A 423 -11.93 19.51 1.42
CA ALA A 423 -10.53 19.28 1.03
C ALA A 423 -10.37 18.74 -0.41
N PHE A 424 -11.42 18.11 -0.97
CA PHE A 424 -11.46 17.65 -2.35
C PHE A 424 -12.73 18.17 -3.05
N PRO A 425 -12.78 19.47 -3.42
CA PRO A 425 -13.67 19.83 -4.51
C PRO A 425 -13.17 19.07 -5.74
N LEU A 426 -13.90 18.02 -6.16
CA LEU A 426 -13.77 17.48 -7.51
C LEU A 426 -14.13 18.62 -8.48
N THR A 427 -13.17 19.48 -8.78
CA THR A 427 -13.34 20.57 -9.74
C THR A 427 -13.47 20.04 -11.16
N ASP A 428 -13.24 18.74 -11.39
CA ASP A 428 -13.49 18.13 -12.68
C ASP A 428 -13.83 16.62 -12.59
N ILE A 429 -15.13 16.31 -12.58
CA ILE A 429 -15.67 14.95 -12.73
C ILE A 429 -15.52 14.39 -14.16
N SER A 430 -15.03 15.19 -15.13
CA SER A 430 -14.78 14.69 -16.49
C SER A 430 -13.51 13.82 -16.62
N GLN A 431 -12.74 13.70 -15.54
CA GLN A 431 -11.54 12.85 -15.43
C GLN A 431 -11.82 11.47 -14.82
N ALA A 432 -13.01 11.25 -14.24
CA ALA A 432 -13.41 9.90 -13.85
C ALA A 432 -13.73 9.10 -15.13
N PRO A 433 -13.17 7.88 -15.32
CA PRO A 433 -13.49 7.08 -16.50
C PRO A 433 -15.01 6.91 -16.57
N GLU A 434 -15.61 7.32 -17.69
CA GLU A 434 -17.04 7.11 -17.93
C GLU A 434 -17.32 5.61 -17.83
N ALA A 435 -18.18 5.23 -16.87
CA ALA A 435 -18.72 3.88 -16.82
C ALA A 435 -19.43 3.63 -18.16
N ASP A 436 -18.87 2.72 -18.96
CA ASP A 436 -19.36 2.40 -20.29
C ASP A 436 -20.85 2.06 -20.21
N VAL A 437 -21.69 2.95 -20.75
CA VAL A 437 -23.14 2.71 -20.83
C VAL A 437 -23.33 1.56 -21.81
N PRO A 438 -23.91 0.41 -21.41
CA PRO A 438 -24.07 -0.71 -22.32
C PRO A 438 -24.90 -0.30 -23.54
N GLN A 439 -24.26 -0.25 -24.71
CA GLN A 439 -24.95 -0.08 -25.97
C GLN A 439 -25.97 -1.23 -26.13
N PRO A 440 -27.22 -0.96 -26.53
CA PRO A 440 -28.20 -2.02 -26.75
C PRO A 440 -27.69 -2.99 -27.82
N MET A 441 -27.32 -4.20 -27.41
CA MET A 441 -26.91 -5.25 -28.35
C MET A 441 -28.04 -5.56 -29.32
N ALA A 442 -27.70 -5.61 -30.61
CA ALA A 442 -28.61 -6.09 -31.64
C ALA A 442 -29.04 -7.54 -31.31
N PRO A 443 -30.31 -7.92 -31.57
CA PRO A 443 -30.78 -9.27 -31.28
C PRO A 443 -29.96 -10.30 -32.07
N PRO A 444 -29.62 -11.45 -31.44
CA PRO A 444 -28.75 -12.44 -32.06
C PRO A 444 -29.41 -13.03 -33.32
N PRO A 445 -28.61 -13.41 -34.34
CA PRO A 445 -29.12 -14.01 -35.56
C PRO A 445 -29.83 -15.35 -35.25
N PRO A 446 -30.87 -15.71 -36.01
CA PRO A 446 -31.60 -16.95 -35.78
C PRO A 446 -30.68 -18.17 -35.98
N PRO A 447 -30.88 -19.24 -35.20
CA PRO A 447 -30.03 -20.42 -35.24
C PRO A 447 -30.10 -21.11 -36.62
N PRO A 448 -28.99 -21.71 -37.09
CA PRO A 448 -28.96 -22.40 -38.36
C PRO A 448 -29.86 -23.65 -38.34
N ALA A 449 -30.46 -23.96 -39.48
CA ALA A 449 -31.36 -25.09 -39.65
C ALA A 449 -30.63 -26.42 -39.37
N SER A 450 -31.30 -27.29 -38.62
CA SER A 450 -30.82 -28.61 -38.22
C SER A 450 -30.53 -29.49 -39.45
N THR A 451 -29.27 -29.92 -39.59
CA THR A 451 -28.91 -31.06 -40.41
C THR A 451 -28.52 -32.25 -39.54
N ASP A 452 -29.03 -33.38 -39.98
CA ASP A 452 -29.05 -34.72 -39.40
C ASP A 452 -27.81 -35.20 -38.62
N THR A 453 -28.15 -36.01 -37.62
CA THR A 453 -27.34 -36.94 -36.84
C THR A 453 -26.47 -37.85 -37.69
N ASP A 454 -25.14 -37.84 -37.51
CA ASP A 454 -24.36 -39.02 -37.15
C ASP A 454 -22.91 -38.63 -36.79
N SER A 455 -22.32 -39.33 -35.83
CA SER A 455 -20.90 -39.23 -35.35
C SER A 455 -20.57 -38.12 -34.34
N MET A 456 -20.63 -38.44 -33.04
CA MET A 456 -19.90 -37.70 -32.00
C MET A 456 -18.44 -38.18 -31.92
N PRO A 457 -17.43 -37.28 -31.91
CA PRO A 457 -16.17 -37.54 -31.22
C PRO A 457 -16.27 -37.08 -29.76
N GLU A 458 -15.49 -37.73 -28.88
CA GLU A 458 -15.39 -37.47 -27.44
C GLU A 458 -15.10 -36.00 -27.07
N PRO A 459 -15.43 -35.55 -25.84
CA PRO A 459 -15.17 -34.18 -25.40
C PRO A 459 -13.67 -33.96 -25.19
N GLY A 460 -13.00 -33.49 -26.23
CA GLY A 460 -11.66 -32.92 -26.11
C GLY A 460 -11.75 -31.59 -25.38
N ALA A 461 -10.99 -31.46 -24.30
CA ALA A 461 -10.75 -30.21 -23.60
C ALA A 461 -10.35 -29.13 -24.63
N ARG A 462 -11.15 -28.07 -24.75
CA ARG A 462 -10.71 -26.84 -25.41
C ARG A 462 -9.92 -26.03 -24.38
N SER A 463 -8.63 -26.33 -24.27
CA SER A 463 -7.64 -25.32 -23.90
C SER A 463 -7.63 -24.30 -25.03
N VAL A 464 -8.25 -23.15 -24.82
CA VAL A 464 -7.93 -21.97 -25.61
C VAL A 464 -6.57 -21.54 -25.06
N GLU A 465 -5.49 -21.87 -25.76
CA GLU A 465 -4.21 -21.21 -25.50
C GLU A 465 -4.44 -19.71 -25.73
N PRO A 466 -4.10 -18.84 -24.76
CA PRO A 466 -4.10 -17.39 -24.98
C PRO A 466 -3.26 -17.09 -26.22
N GLY A 467 -3.72 -16.16 -27.06
CA GLY A 467 -2.88 -15.63 -28.14
C GLY A 467 -1.63 -14.98 -27.55
N ALA A 468 -0.56 -14.89 -28.35
CA ALA A 468 0.66 -14.19 -27.94
C ALA A 468 0.31 -12.77 -27.43
N PRO A 469 0.90 -12.32 -26.31
CA PRO A 469 0.61 -11.01 -25.74
C PRO A 469 0.96 -9.89 -26.72
N GLU A 470 0.11 -8.87 -26.83
CA GLU A 470 0.39 -7.68 -27.63
C GLU A 470 1.43 -6.80 -26.91
N ASP A 471 2.33 -6.16 -27.67
CA ASP A 471 3.31 -5.21 -27.14
C ASP A 471 2.64 -4.17 -26.23
N GLU A 472 3.27 -3.89 -25.08
CA GLU A 472 2.72 -3.03 -24.06
C GLU A 472 3.55 -1.75 -23.93
N THR A 473 2.88 -0.60 -23.91
CA THR A 473 3.54 0.71 -23.76
C THR A 473 3.01 1.41 -22.54
N ILE A 474 3.90 1.67 -21.59
CA ILE A 474 3.66 2.37 -20.34
C ILE A 474 4.19 3.79 -20.50
N THR A 475 3.37 4.80 -20.20
CA THR A 475 3.78 6.21 -20.25
C THR A 475 3.57 6.83 -18.88
N TYR A 476 4.66 7.28 -18.27
CA TYR A 476 4.66 8.00 -17.01
C TYR A 476 4.92 9.49 -17.24
N LEU A 477 4.05 10.35 -16.71
CA LEU A 477 4.23 11.80 -16.75
C LEU A 477 5.02 12.26 -15.52
N VAL A 478 6.05 13.06 -15.74
CA VAL A 478 6.93 13.55 -14.67
C VAL A 478 6.44 14.93 -14.23
N GLU A 479 5.72 14.99 -13.11
CA GLU A 479 5.18 16.24 -12.58
C GLU A 479 6.29 17.19 -12.11
N ASP A 480 7.21 16.71 -11.27
CA ASP A 480 8.41 17.43 -10.84
C ASP A 480 9.68 16.68 -11.28
N ARG A 481 10.53 17.38 -12.05
CA ARG A 481 11.78 16.85 -12.61
C ARG A 481 12.76 16.40 -11.53
N ALA A 482 12.72 17.03 -10.36
CA ALA A 482 13.60 16.72 -9.23
C ALA A 482 13.10 15.55 -8.37
N SER A 483 11.85 15.11 -8.57
CA SER A 483 11.21 14.08 -7.76
C SER A 483 10.88 12.81 -8.55
N PHE A 484 11.32 12.68 -9.80
CA PHE A 484 11.12 11.46 -10.57
C PHE A 484 11.63 10.24 -9.81
N ARG A 485 10.78 9.20 -9.68
CA ARG A 485 11.18 7.90 -9.15
C ARG A 485 10.59 6.80 -10.03
N PRO A 486 11.40 5.90 -10.60
CA PRO A 486 10.89 4.78 -11.39
C PRO A 486 9.94 3.86 -10.62
N VAL A 487 10.08 3.79 -9.29
CA VAL A 487 9.22 2.98 -8.42
C VAL A 487 7.75 3.40 -8.48
N ASP A 488 7.47 4.65 -8.84
CA ASP A 488 6.11 5.19 -8.89
C ASP A 488 5.26 4.52 -9.98
N PHE A 489 5.89 3.91 -11.00
CA PHE A 489 5.21 3.12 -12.05
C PHE A 489 5.69 1.66 -12.14
N SER A 490 6.44 1.17 -11.15
CA SER A 490 6.98 -0.20 -11.16
C SER A 490 5.90 -1.27 -11.19
N GLY A 491 4.71 -0.99 -10.64
CA GLY A 491 3.56 -1.90 -10.70
C GLY A 491 3.11 -2.21 -12.12
N GLU A 492 2.98 -1.19 -12.98
CA GLU A 492 2.63 -1.36 -14.39
C GLU A 492 3.74 -2.09 -15.15
N LEU A 493 4.99 -1.76 -14.82
CA LEU A 493 6.14 -2.40 -15.45
C LEU A 493 6.25 -3.89 -15.09
N MET A 494 6.03 -4.24 -13.82
CA MET A 494 5.94 -5.64 -13.38
C MET A 494 4.77 -6.36 -14.05
N LEU A 495 3.64 -5.69 -14.26
CA LEU A 495 2.48 -6.26 -14.95
C LEU A 495 2.82 -6.64 -16.39
N ALA A 496 3.46 -5.73 -17.12
CA ALA A 496 3.90 -5.99 -18.49
C ALA A 496 4.92 -7.14 -18.52
N LEU A 497 5.96 -7.07 -17.69
CA LEU A 497 6.99 -8.12 -17.63
C LEU A 497 6.44 -9.50 -17.22
N ALA A 498 5.34 -9.57 -16.44
CA ALA A 498 4.73 -10.83 -16.03
C ALA A 498 3.78 -11.46 -17.07
N ARG A 499 3.41 -10.73 -18.14
CA ARG A 499 2.46 -11.23 -19.17
C ARG A 499 3.07 -12.22 -20.15
N GLY A 500 4.38 -12.22 -20.32
CA GLY A 500 5.10 -13.09 -21.24
C GLY A 500 6.60 -12.83 -21.17
N GLU A 501 7.40 -13.64 -21.86
CA GLU A 501 8.85 -13.41 -21.95
C GLU A 501 9.13 -12.23 -22.91
N PRO A 502 9.72 -11.12 -22.44
CA PRO A 502 10.05 -9.99 -23.29
C PRO A 502 11.27 -10.28 -24.15
N ILE A 503 11.23 -9.88 -25.42
CA ILE A 503 12.38 -9.91 -26.34
C ILE A 503 13.09 -8.58 -26.49
N GLU A 504 12.39 -7.49 -26.16
CA GLU A 504 12.93 -6.14 -26.14
C GLU A 504 12.17 -5.30 -25.12
N VAL A 505 12.89 -4.46 -24.37
CA VAL A 505 12.31 -3.41 -23.54
C VAL A 505 12.91 -2.07 -23.95
N ARG A 506 12.11 -1.17 -24.51
CA ARG A 506 12.55 0.16 -24.95
C ARG A 506 12.23 1.18 -23.88
N VAL A 507 13.18 2.05 -23.56
CA VAL A 507 13.05 3.16 -22.61
C VAL A 507 13.32 4.46 -23.35
N ASP A 508 12.26 5.24 -23.56
CA ASP A 508 12.31 6.53 -24.24
C ASP A 508 11.95 7.64 -23.26
N THR A 509 12.84 8.62 -23.05
CA THR A 509 12.64 9.71 -22.09
C THR A 509 12.65 11.08 -22.75
N TYR A 510 11.75 11.95 -22.29
CA TYR A 510 11.44 13.24 -22.91
C TYR A 510 11.23 14.30 -21.83
N THR A 511 11.62 15.53 -22.10
CA THR A 511 11.31 16.69 -21.26
C THR A 511 10.79 17.85 -22.10
N ASP A 512 10.24 18.86 -21.44
CA ASP A 512 9.83 20.10 -22.06
C ASP A 512 11.00 21.08 -22.29
N THR A 513 10.65 22.25 -22.80
CA THR A 513 11.59 23.28 -23.26
C THR A 513 12.08 24.23 -22.16
N LEU A 514 11.85 23.90 -20.89
CA LEU A 514 12.23 24.77 -19.77
C LEU A 514 13.75 24.79 -19.54
N LEU A 515 14.42 23.67 -19.84
CA LEU A 515 15.86 23.50 -19.70
C LEU A 515 16.58 23.87 -21.00
N ALA A 516 17.86 24.22 -20.92
CA ALA A 516 18.68 24.31 -22.12
C ALA A 516 18.86 22.92 -22.77
N GLU A 517 19.01 22.86 -24.09
CA GLU A 517 19.13 21.62 -24.89
C GLU A 517 20.12 20.59 -24.29
N ASP A 518 21.30 21.03 -23.85
CA ASP A 518 22.30 20.13 -23.24
C ASP A 518 21.83 19.59 -21.87
N ASP A 519 21.15 20.43 -21.08
CA ASP A 519 20.62 20.08 -19.76
C ASP A 519 19.37 19.18 -19.87
N SER A 520 18.54 19.39 -20.90
CA SER A 520 17.35 18.58 -21.19
C SER A 520 17.73 17.15 -21.57
N ARG A 521 18.78 17.00 -22.39
CA ARG A 521 19.37 15.69 -22.74
C ARG A 521 20.04 15.02 -21.54
N ALA A 522 20.73 15.78 -20.69
CA ALA A 522 21.34 15.23 -19.48
C ALA A 522 20.27 14.73 -18.49
N MET A 523 19.20 15.49 -18.28
CA MET A 523 18.08 15.10 -17.41
C MET A 523 17.37 13.84 -17.89
N THR A 524 16.99 13.80 -19.17
CA THR A 524 16.31 12.63 -19.75
C THR A 524 17.19 11.38 -19.74
N ALA A 525 18.51 11.53 -19.90
CA ALA A 525 19.46 10.43 -19.74
C ALA A 525 19.55 9.91 -18.30
N LEU A 526 19.44 10.78 -17.29
CA LEU A 526 19.37 10.37 -15.88
C LEU A 526 18.10 9.58 -15.59
N TRP A 527 16.93 10.08 -16.02
CA TRP A 527 15.67 9.34 -15.87
C TRP A 527 15.74 7.97 -16.53
N ALA A 528 16.29 7.89 -17.75
CA ALA A 528 16.44 6.62 -18.42
C ALA A 528 17.35 5.64 -17.66
N ALA A 529 18.45 6.13 -17.08
CA ALA A 529 19.34 5.30 -16.27
C ALA A 529 18.63 4.76 -15.01
N GLU A 530 17.84 5.58 -14.32
CA GLU A 530 17.06 5.14 -13.15
C GLU A 530 16.03 4.06 -13.53
N VAL A 531 15.38 4.18 -14.70
CA VAL A 531 14.44 3.15 -15.20
C VAL A 531 15.15 1.85 -15.56
N VAL A 532 16.33 1.93 -16.17
CA VAL A 532 17.15 0.75 -16.46
C VAL A 532 17.55 0.04 -15.16
N GLU A 533 17.94 0.78 -14.12
CA GLU A 533 18.25 0.17 -12.82
C GLU A 533 17.05 -0.57 -12.22
N LEU A 534 15.85 0.00 -12.31
CA LEU A 534 14.61 -0.68 -11.90
C LEU A 534 14.38 -1.94 -12.75
N LEU A 535 14.52 -1.88 -14.07
CA LEU A 535 14.35 -3.05 -14.95
C LEU A 535 15.31 -4.19 -14.59
N VAL A 536 16.58 -3.87 -14.31
CA VAL A 536 17.56 -4.86 -13.88
C VAL A 536 17.23 -5.42 -12.50
N LEU A 537 16.71 -4.61 -11.58
CA LEU A 537 16.22 -5.06 -10.27
C LEU A 537 15.01 -6.01 -10.38
N LEU A 538 14.20 -5.82 -11.43
CA LEU A 538 13.09 -6.69 -11.81
C LEU A 538 13.54 -7.92 -12.64
N ASP A 539 14.84 -8.22 -12.68
CA ASP A 539 15.46 -9.36 -13.37
C ASP A 539 15.30 -9.34 -14.91
N VAL A 540 15.13 -8.16 -15.51
CA VAL A 540 15.17 -7.99 -16.97
C VAL A 540 16.61 -8.05 -17.46
N ASP A 541 16.91 -8.93 -18.43
CA ASP A 541 18.24 -9.03 -19.02
C ASP A 541 18.66 -7.68 -19.65
N PRO A 542 19.77 -7.05 -19.20
CA PRO A 542 20.25 -5.81 -19.80
C PRO A 542 20.49 -5.89 -21.31
N SER A 543 20.67 -7.08 -21.86
CA SER A 543 20.92 -7.30 -23.30
C SER A 543 19.70 -7.03 -24.18
N ILE A 544 18.49 -7.06 -23.62
CA ILE A 544 17.23 -6.77 -24.33
C ILE A 544 16.73 -5.34 -24.10
N ILE A 545 17.44 -4.52 -23.32
CA ILE A 545 17.03 -3.15 -23.00
C ILE A 545 17.64 -2.16 -24.00
N THR A 546 16.79 -1.33 -24.62
CA THR A 546 17.21 -0.23 -25.49
C THR A 546 16.79 1.11 -24.88
N VAL A 547 17.66 2.11 -24.99
CA VAL A 547 17.46 3.42 -24.33
C VAL A 547 17.63 4.56 -25.33
N THR A 548 16.67 5.48 -25.32
CA THR A 548 16.77 6.75 -26.05
C THR A 548 16.40 7.92 -25.14
N ALA A 549 17.35 8.83 -24.91
CA ALA A 549 17.10 10.10 -24.23
C ALA A 549 16.88 11.19 -25.28
N HIS A 550 15.65 11.66 -25.42
CA HIS A 550 15.25 12.62 -26.46
C HIS A 550 15.44 14.07 -26.04
N GLY A 551 15.64 14.36 -24.75
CA GLY A 551 15.65 15.75 -24.27
C GLY A 551 14.35 16.46 -24.65
N GLU A 552 14.47 17.63 -25.25
CA GLU A 552 13.34 18.43 -25.76
C GLU A 552 13.05 18.22 -27.26
N ASP A 553 13.71 17.25 -27.93
CA ASP A 553 13.66 17.10 -29.39
C ASP A 553 12.34 16.51 -29.93
N ASP A 554 11.54 15.85 -29.09
CA ASP A 554 10.31 15.15 -29.47
C ASP A 554 9.14 15.45 -28.50
N LEU A 555 8.64 16.68 -28.61
CA LEU A 555 7.55 17.21 -27.79
C LEU A 555 6.21 16.56 -28.15
N ALA A 556 5.48 16.08 -27.14
CA ALA A 556 4.09 15.62 -27.29
C ALA A 556 3.14 16.80 -27.61
N VAL A 557 3.41 17.96 -27.01
CA VAL A 557 2.73 19.24 -27.24
C VAL A 557 3.77 20.25 -27.70
N VAL A 558 3.61 20.78 -28.91
CA VAL A 558 4.54 21.78 -29.46
C VAL A 558 4.43 23.09 -28.66
N THR A 559 5.52 23.49 -28.00
CA THR A 559 5.61 24.72 -27.19
C THR A 559 6.74 25.64 -27.67
N GLU A 560 6.72 26.90 -27.23
CA GLU A 560 7.88 27.80 -27.36
C GLU A 560 8.97 27.44 -26.31
N ASP A 561 10.18 27.96 -26.48
CA ASP A 561 11.27 27.77 -25.51
C ASP A 561 10.93 28.37 -24.14
N GLY A 562 11.30 27.69 -23.06
CA GLY A 562 11.07 28.13 -21.68
C GLY A 562 9.67 27.85 -21.13
N VAL A 563 8.90 26.94 -21.76
CA VAL A 563 7.55 26.57 -21.32
C VAL A 563 7.59 25.30 -20.48
N ASP A 564 7.00 25.38 -19.29
CA ASP A 564 6.78 24.25 -18.40
C ASP A 564 5.50 23.51 -18.82
N GLU A 565 5.64 22.31 -19.41
CA GLU A 565 4.53 21.52 -19.96
C GLU A 565 4.66 20.06 -19.54
N VAL A 566 3.73 19.60 -18.70
CA VAL A 566 3.80 18.27 -18.07
C VAL A 566 3.67 17.14 -19.10
N GLN A 567 2.90 17.33 -20.17
CA GLN A 567 2.75 16.28 -21.20
C GLN A 567 4.05 16.03 -21.98
N ASN A 568 4.95 17.00 -22.01
CA ASN A 568 6.26 16.86 -22.65
C ASN A 568 7.27 16.18 -21.72
N ARG A 569 7.07 16.23 -20.41
CA ARG A 569 7.89 15.53 -19.41
C ARG A 569 7.37 14.14 -19.19
N ARG A 570 7.94 13.17 -19.90
CA ARG A 570 7.44 11.80 -19.87
C ARG A 570 8.54 10.77 -20.01
N VAL A 571 8.30 9.62 -19.44
CA VAL A 571 9.07 8.39 -19.59
C VAL A 571 8.15 7.37 -20.23
N VAL A 572 8.59 6.78 -21.34
CA VAL A 572 7.83 5.78 -22.09
C VAL A 572 8.63 4.49 -22.05
N VAL A 573 8.02 3.42 -21.54
CA VAL A 573 8.60 2.08 -21.54
C VAL A 573 7.75 1.16 -22.40
N THR A 574 8.34 0.58 -23.44
CA THR A 574 7.67 -0.38 -24.33
C THR A 574 8.24 -1.78 -24.11
N VAL A 575 7.41 -2.72 -23.67
CA VAL A 575 7.73 -4.14 -23.54
C VAL A 575 7.22 -4.87 -24.78
N VAL A 576 8.13 -5.55 -25.47
CA VAL A 576 7.88 -6.28 -26.72
C VAL A 576 7.97 -7.77 -26.46
N TYR A 577 6.97 -8.53 -26.89
CA TYR A 577 6.89 -9.98 -26.68
C TYR A 577 7.18 -10.77 -27.97
N GLU A 578 7.42 -12.09 -27.86
CA GLU A 578 7.60 -13.00 -29.01
C GLU A 578 6.36 -13.21 -29.88
#